data_AF-A0A6I9ZVN3-F1
#
_entry.id   AF-A0A6I9ZVN3-F1
#
_cell.length_a   1.000
_cell.length_b   1.000
_cell.length_c   1.000
_cell.angle_alpha   90.00
_cell.angle_beta   90.00
_cell.angle_gamma   90.00
#
_symmetry.space_group_name_H-M   'P 1'
#
loop_
_entity.id
_entity.type
_entity.pdbx_description
1 polymer ?
#
loop_
_entity_poly.entity_id
_entity_poly.type
_entity_poly.pdbx_seq_one_letter_code
_entity_poly.pdbx_strand_id
1 'polypeptide(L)'
;MLRALLSGLGRKGGTRGWAFSSWQPYLPLAGLLSATEVVSHWTAVFEKRGIPEAQASSEYIVAHVLGAKTFQSLRPVLRTQPLSPWQLQHVQKLSSCRLQRMPVQYILGEWDFQGLSLKMAPPVFIPRPETEELVEWVLKEVTQSSCPMGAQGGPLILEVGCGSGAISLSLLSQLPQSRVIAVDKGEAAICLTQENAQRLRLLDRIQIVPLDVTLEGSWSHLLPWGPMDLVVSNPPYIFHQDMEQLAPEIRRRMRPGEGRCLVQGHVGA
;
A
#
# COMPACT_ATOMS: atom_id res chain seq x y z
N MET A 1 -31.75 -46.09 -16.76
CA MET A 1 -30.95 -47.07 -17.53
C MET A 1 -30.00 -46.26 -18.39
N LEU A 2 -28.67 -46.21 -18.24
CA LEU A 2 -27.68 -47.21 -17.83
C LEU A 2 -26.45 -46.51 -17.16
N ARG A 3 -25.93 -47.13 -16.10
CA ARG A 3 -24.53 -47.14 -15.63
C ARG A 3 -23.61 -47.70 -16.74
N ALA A 4 -22.27 -47.66 -16.76
CA ALA A 4 -21.13 -47.06 -16.07
C ALA A 4 -19.87 -47.68 -16.73
N LEU A 5 -18.67 -47.07 -16.55
CA LEU A 5 -17.30 -47.64 -16.44
C LEU A 5 -16.29 -46.51 -16.82
N LEU A 6 -15.65 -45.81 -15.88
CA LEU A 6 -14.37 -46.14 -15.17
C LEU A 6 -13.25 -46.42 -16.19
N SER A 7 -12.05 -45.81 -16.21
CA SER A 7 -11.10 -45.24 -15.23
C SER A 7 -9.98 -44.57 -16.07
N GLY A 8 -9.25 -43.51 -15.72
CA GLY A 8 -8.54 -43.15 -14.49
C GLY A 8 -7.36 -42.20 -14.83
N LEU A 9 -6.67 -41.71 -13.80
CA LEU A 9 -5.49 -40.80 -13.76
C LEU A 9 -5.82 -39.32 -14.07
N GLY A 10 -5.85 -38.38 -13.13
CA GLY A 10 -5.19 -38.27 -11.83
C GLY A 10 -4.19 -37.12 -11.84
N ARG A 11 -4.63 -35.89 -11.55
CA ARG A 11 -3.75 -34.83 -11.01
C ARG A 11 -4.58 -33.82 -10.22
N LYS A 12 -4.40 -33.88 -8.90
CA LYS A 12 -4.94 -32.95 -7.91
C LYS A 12 -4.28 -31.58 -8.09
N GLY A 13 -5.05 -30.56 -8.42
CA GLY A 13 -4.67 -29.15 -8.28
C GLY A 13 -5.57 -28.51 -7.23
N GLY A 14 -5.35 -28.85 -5.96
CA GLY A 14 -6.14 -28.31 -4.85
C GLY A 14 -5.89 -26.82 -4.69
N THR A 15 -6.97 -26.04 -4.69
CA THR A 15 -7.02 -24.68 -4.17
C THR A 15 -6.50 -24.71 -2.74
N ARG A 16 -5.31 -24.17 -2.49
CA ARG A 16 -4.79 -23.94 -1.13
C ARG A 16 -5.63 -22.84 -0.48
N GLY A 17 -6.77 -23.24 0.07
CA GLY A 17 -7.42 -22.50 1.14
C GLY A 17 -6.41 -22.34 2.27
N TRP A 18 -6.27 -21.11 2.75
CA TRP A 18 -5.40 -20.78 3.87
C TRP A 18 -5.94 -21.51 5.10
N ALA A 19 -5.35 -22.66 5.40
CA ALA A 19 -5.68 -23.41 6.59
C ALA A 19 -5.21 -22.59 7.80
N PHE A 20 -6.15 -21.96 8.49
CA PHE A 20 -5.95 -21.39 9.82
C PHE A 20 -5.58 -22.54 10.76
N SER A 21 -4.27 -22.73 11.00
CA SER A 21 -3.83 -23.63 12.07
C SER A 21 -4.43 -23.12 13.38
N SER A 22 -4.93 -24.04 14.20
CA SER A 22 -5.53 -23.79 15.52
C SER A 22 -4.56 -23.07 16.46
N TRP A 23 -4.59 -21.74 16.47
CA TRP A 23 -3.90 -20.92 17.46
C TRP A 23 -4.82 -20.77 18.68
N GLN A 24 -4.38 -21.27 19.83
CA GLN A 24 -5.06 -21.06 21.11
C GLN A 24 -5.29 -19.55 21.35
N PRO A 25 -6.41 -19.16 21.97
CA PRO A 25 -6.73 -17.74 22.16
C PRO A 25 -5.71 -17.12 23.13
N TYR A 26 -4.91 -16.20 22.62
CA TYR A 26 -3.96 -15.43 23.43
C TYR A 26 -4.65 -14.40 24.35
N LEU A 27 -5.95 -14.19 24.21
CA LEU A 27 -6.72 -13.36 25.12
C LEU A 27 -7.07 -14.15 26.38
N PRO A 28 -6.70 -13.69 27.59
CA PRO A 28 -7.32 -14.22 28.80
C PRO A 28 -8.84 -14.05 28.69
N LEU A 29 -9.56 -15.17 28.73
CA LEU A 29 -11.02 -15.19 28.66
C LEU A 29 -11.61 -14.53 29.91
N ALA A 30 -12.62 -13.69 29.68
CA ALA A 30 -13.57 -13.10 30.62
C ALA A 30 -13.06 -11.93 31.50
N GLY A 31 -12.92 -10.77 30.86
CA GLY A 31 -12.84 -9.46 31.52
C GLY A 31 -13.38 -8.36 30.60
N LEU A 32 -13.90 -7.30 31.21
CA LEU A 32 -14.34 -6.08 30.55
C LEU A 32 -13.12 -5.26 30.08
N LEU A 33 -12.31 -5.81 29.17
CA LEU A 33 -11.06 -5.20 28.73
C LEU A 33 -11.32 -3.91 27.94
N SER A 34 -10.76 -2.82 28.43
CA SER A 34 -10.73 -1.53 27.75
C SER A 34 -9.81 -1.55 26.54
N ALA A 35 -9.95 -0.57 25.64
CA ALA A 35 -9.10 -0.47 24.46
C ALA A 35 -7.62 -0.34 24.82
N THR A 36 -7.31 0.41 25.89
CA THR A 36 -5.94 0.58 26.41
C THR A 36 -5.34 -0.75 26.85
N GLU A 37 -6.09 -1.57 27.60
CA GLU A 37 -5.62 -2.88 28.05
C GLU A 37 -5.40 -3.84 26.88
N VAL A 38 -6.26 -3.80 25.87
CA VAL A 38 -6.11 -4.62 24.65
C VAL A 38 -4.87 -4.18 23.85
N VAL A 39 -4.60 -2.88 23.73
CA VAL A 39 -3.37 -2.36 23.12
C VAL A 39 -2.14 -2.84 23.89
N SER A 40 -2.12 -2.67 25.22
CA SER A 40 -0.99 -3.11 26.05
C SER A 40 -0.74 -4.61 25.94
N HIS A 41 -1.80 -5.42 25.93
CA HIS A 41 -1.71 -6.86 25.76
C HIS A 41 -1.05 -7.25 24.43
N TRP A 42 -1.56 -6.74 23.31
CA TRP A 42 -1.01 -7.08 21.99
C TRP A 42 0.39 -6.51 21.76
N THR A 43 0.70 -5.36 22.34
CA THR A 43 2.05 -4.79 22.33
C THR A 43 3.05 -5.76 22.95
N ALA A 44 2.78 -6.25 24.17
CA ALA A 44 3.63 -7.22 24.84
C ALA A 44 3.75 -8.55 24.05
N VAL A 45 2.67 -9.00 23.43
CA VAL A 45 2.68 -10.22 22.58
C VAL A 45 3.57 -10.03 21.34
N PHE A 46 3.47 -8.88 20.68
CA PHE A 46 4.27 -8.55 19.50
C PHE A 46 5.76 -8.39 19.84
N GLU A 47 6.08 -7.68 20.93
CA GLU A 47 7.46 -7.52 21.42
C GLU A 47 8.10 -8.87 21.74
N LYS A 48 7.40 -9.74 22.48
CA LYS A 48 7.86 -11.09 22.82
C LYS A 48 8.14 -11.95 21.58
N ARG A 49 7.46 -11.65 20.45
CA ARG A 49 7.62 -12.37 19.17
C ARG A 49 8.58 -11.67 18.20
N GLY A 50 9.23 -10.59 18.62
CA GLY A 50 10.15 -9.82 17.80
C GLY A 50 9.48 -9.20 16.57
N ILE A 51 8.22 -8.78 16.72
CA ILE A 51 7.47 -8.06 15.70
C ILE A 51 7.81 -6.56 15.87
N PRO A 52 8.29 -5.87 14.82
CA PRO A 52 8.63 -4.45 14.93
C PRO A 52 7.38 -3.58 15.05
N GLU A 53 7.56 -2.34 15.52
CA GLU A 53 6.47 -1.36 15.68
C GLU A 53 5.30 -1.94 16.49
N ALA A 54 5.60 -2.69 17.56
CA ALA A 54 4.63 -3.47 18.32
C ALA A 54 3.49 -2.60 18.89
N GLN A 55 3.83 -1.48 19.53
CA GLN A 55 2.86 -0.56 20.08
C GLN A 55 1.99 0.05 18.98
N ALA A 56 2.62 0.66 17.97
CA ALA A 56 1.91 1.27 16.85
C ALA A 56 0.99 0.28 16.13
N SER A 57 1.47 -0.95 15.88
CA SER A 57 0.66 -2.02 15.28
C SER A 57 -0.60 -2.33 16.11
N SER A 58 -0.45 -2.41 17.43
CA SER A 58 -1.57 -2.68 18.34
C SER A 58 -2.57 -1.52 18.38
N GLU A 59 -2.06 -0.30 18.47
CA GLU A 59 -2.87 0.92 18.44
C GLU A 59 -3.70 1.02 17.16
N TYR A 60 -3.08 0.81 15.99
CA TYR A 60 -3.77 0.84 14.70
C TYR A 60 -4.83 -0.25 14.57
N ILE A 61 -4.52 -1.49 14.97
CA ILE A 61 -5.48 -2.60 14.90
C ILE A 61 -6.69 -2.32 15.79
N VAL A 62 -6.47 -1.87 17.03
CA VAL A 62 -7.57 -1.58 17.97
C VAL A 62 -8.38 -0.37 17.50
N ALA A 63 -7.72 0.71 17.06
CA ALA A 63 -8.40 1.89 16.52
C ALA A 63 -9.28 1.51 15.33
N HIS A 64 -8.76 0.73 14.39
CA HIS A 64 -9.50 0.27 13.22
C HIS A 64 -10.76 -0.51 13.58
N VAL A 65 -10.66 -1.46 14.52
CA VAL A 65 -11.83 -2.24 15.00
C VAL A 65 -12.87 -1.35 15.69
N LEU A 66 -12.43 -0.28 16.34
CA LEU A 66 -13.29 0.70 16.99
C LEU A 66 -13.79 1.80 16.02
N GLY A 67 -13.47 1.71 14.73
CA GLY A 67 -13.94 2.63 13.70
C GLY A 67 -13.20 3.98 13.66
N ALA A 68 -11.97 4.03 14.17
CA ALA A 68 -11.11 5.21 14.16
C ALA A 68 -9.84 4.97 13.34
N LYS A 69 -9.28 6.05 12.75
CA LYS A 69 -8.03 5.97 11.98
C LYS A 69 -6.80 5.78 12.87
N THR A 70 -6.76 6.51 13.99
CA THR A 70 -5.69 6.45 14.97
C THR A 70 -6.24 6.23 16.36
N PHE A 71 -5.45 5.63 17.25
CA PHE A 71 -5.86 5.43 18.64
C PHE A 71 -6.10 6.77 19.36
N GLN A 72 -5.34 7.80 19.00
CA GLN A 72 -5.44 9.17 19.49
C GLN A 72 -6.71 9.89 19.01
N SER A 73 -7.32 9.46 17.90
CA SER A 73 -8.60 9.99 17.40
C SER A 73 -9.84 9.35 18.05
N LEU A 74 -9.68 8.28 18.85
CA LEU A 74 -10.80 7.66 19.57
C LEU A 74 -11.45 8.64 20.55
N ARG A 75 -12.79 8.60 20.61
CA ARG A 75 -13.54 9.29 21.66
C ARG A 75 -13.05 8.80 23.03
N PRO A 76 -12.83 9.67 24.03
CA PRO A 76 -12.29 9.27 25.33
C PRO A 76 -13.05 8.09 25.97
N VAL A 77 -14.37 8.08 25.84
CA VAL A 77 -15.25 7.01 26.34
C VAL A 77 -14.92 5.63 25.73
N LEU A 78 -14.55 5.56 24.46
CA LEU A 78 -14.24 4.29 23.78
C LEU A 78 -12.89 3.72 24.21
N ARG A 79 -12.02 4.53 24.83
CA ARG A 79 -10.73 4.05 25.33
C ARG A 79 -10.87 3.28 26.64
N THR A 80 -11.80 3.69 27.48
CA THR A 80 -12.03 3.13 28.81
C THR A 80 -13.18 2.14 28.84
N GLN A 81 -14.11 2.22 27.89
CA GLN A 81 -15.19 1.26 27.79
C GLN A 81 -14.69 -0.13 27.38
N PRO A 82 -15.29 -1.19 27.94
CA PRO A 82 -14.99 -2.56 27.58
C PRO A 82 -15.33 -2.86 26.11
N LEU A 83 -14.42 -3.54 25.42
CA LEU A 83 -14.70 -4.04 24.07
C LEU A 83 -15.73 -5.18 24.13
N SER A 84 -16.66 -5.16 23.18
CA SER A 84 -17.58 -6.28 22.97
C SER A 84 -16.84 -7.55 22.54
N PRO A 85 -17.43 -8.74 22.75
CA PRO A 85 -16.83 -10.01 22.31
C PRO A 85 -16.50 -10.03 20.81
N TRP A 86 -17.35 -9.42 19.97
CA TRP A 86 -17.11 -9.31 18.53
C TRP A 86 -15.88 -8.44 18.22
N GLN A 87 -15.73 -7.30 18.89
CA GLN A 87 -14.56 -6.43 18.73
C GLN A 87 -13.27 -7.16 19.16
N LEU A 88 -13.28 -7.84 20.31
CA LEU A 88 -12.13 -8.63 20.77
C LEU A 88 -11.74 -9.72 19.76
N GLN A 89 -12.73 -10.43 19.21
CA GLN A 89 -12.50 -11.44 18.19
C GLN A 89 -11.89 -10.84 16.92
N HIS A 90 -12.36 -9.65 16.51
CA HIS A 90 -11.84 -8.97 15.33
C HIS A 90 -10.39 -8.51 15.54
N VAL A 91 -10.08 -7.89 16.69
CA VAL A 91 -8.71 -7.53 17.07
C VAL A 91 -7.80 -8.77 17.03
N GLN A 92 -8.24 -9.88 17.62
CA GLN A 92 -7.47 -11.11 17.65
C GLN A 92 -7.16 -11.64 16.23
N LYS A 93 -8.13 -11.58 15.32
CA LYS A 93 -7.95 -12.01 13.93
C LYS A 93 -6.88 -11.16 13.23
N LEU A 94 -6.98 -9.83 13.32
CA LEU A 94 -6.01 -8.91 12.70
C LEU A 94 -4.61 -9.05 13.32
N SER A 95 -4.54 -9.15 14.65
CA SER A 95 -3.28 -9.37 15.35
C SER A 95 -2.63 -10.71 15.01
N SER A 96 -3.44 -11.74 14.73
CA SER A 96 -2.93 -13.03 14.24
C SER A 96 -2.29 -12.90 12.86
N CYS A 97 -2.81 -12.05 11.97
CA CYS A 97 -2.13 -11.70 10.72
C CYS A 97 -0.82 -10.95 10.97
N ARG A 98 -0.80 -10.02 11.95
CA ARG A 98 0.42 -9.29 12.34
C ARG A 98 1.50 -10.23 12.86
N LEU A 99 1.14 -11.25 13.64
CA LEU A 99 2.06 -12.30 14.10
C LEU A 99 2.72 -13.08 12.97
N GLN A 100 2.09 -13.17 11.79
CA GLN A 100 2.69 -13.72 10.58
C GLN A 100 3.66 -12.74 9.88
N ARG A 101 4.01 -11.62 10.55
CA ARG A 101 4.81 -10.51 10.04
C ARG A 101 4.18 -9.81 8.84
N MET A 102 2.85 -9.82 8.73
CA MET A 102 2.16 -8.97 7.77
C MET A 102 2.24 -7.51 8.23
N PRO A 103 2.66 -6.55 7.38
CA PRO A 103 2.60 -5.12 7.66
C PRO A 103 1.19 -4.70 8.04
N VAL A 104 1.08 -3.81 9.02
CA VAL A 104 -0.20 -3.37 9.54
C VAL A 104 -1.07 -2.75 8.44
N GLN A 105 -0.46 -2.02 7.51
CA GLN A 105 -1.12 -1.37 6.37
C GLN A 105 -1.92 -2.37 5.51
N TYR A 106 -1.35 -3.55 5.22
CA TYR A 106 -2.08 -4.61 4.49
C TYR A 106 -3.12 -5.31 5.35
N ILE A 107 -2.93 -5.35 6.68
CA ILE A 107 -3.92 -5.93 7.61
C ILE A 107 -5.16 -5.06 7.65
N LEU A 108 -5.00 -3.73 7.70
CA LEU A 108 -6.10 -2.78 7.69
C LEU A 108 -6.68 -2.60 6.27
N GLY A 109 -5.87 -2.83 5.24
CA GLY A 109 -6.25 -2.73 3.83
C GLY A 109 -6.30 -1.29 3.30
N GLU A 110 -5.91 -0.31 4.12
CA GLU A 110 -5.81 1.09 3.74
C GLU A 110 -4.78 1.83 4.59
N TRP A 111 -4.27 2.94 4.06
CA TRP A 111 -3.29 3.78 4.71
C TRP A 111 -3.43 5.23 4.27
N ASP A 112 -3.17 6.14 5.19
CA ASP A 112 -3.17 7.57 4.87
C ASP A 112 -1.82 7.97 4.26
N PHE A 113 -1.87 8.78 3.21
CA PHE A 113 -0.71 9.31 2.50
C PHE A 113 -1.07 10.69 1.92
N GLN A 114 -0.33 11.74 2.27
CA GLN A 114 -0.58 13.11 1.77
C GLN A 114 -2.04 13.56 1.91
N GLY A 115 -2.67 13.25 3.05
CA GLY A 115 -4.08 13.57 3.35
C GLY A 115 -5.11 12.71 2.61
N LEU A 116 -4.67 11.77 1.76
CA LEU A 116 -5.52 10.80 1.06
C LEU A 116 -5.57 9.49 1.82
N SER A 117 -6.72 8.80 1.77
CA SER A 117 -6.83 7.43 2.28
C SER A 117 -6.81 6.44 1.12
N LEU A 118 -5.67 5.75 0.98
CA LEU A 118 -5.39 4.86 -0.13
C LEU A 118 -5.60 3.41 0.29
N LYS A 119 -6.20 2.60 -0.57
CA LYS A 119 -6.21 1.14 -0.43
C LYS A 119 -4.80 0.59 -0.54
N MET A 120 -4.53 -0.41 0.30
CA MET A 120 -3.26 -1.12 0.39
C MET A 120 -3.49 -2.60 0.23
N ALA A 121 -2.77 -3.22 -0.69
CA ALA A 121 -2.87 -4.65 -0.95
C ALA A 121 -1.51 -5.24 -1.36
N PRO A 122 -1.11 -6.42 -0.85
CA PRO A 122 0.01 -7.14 -1.41
C PRO A 122 -0.25 -7.52 -2.87
N PRO A 123 0.78 -7.59 -3.74
CA PRO A 123 2.20 -7.35 -3.46
C PRO A 123 2.64 -5.88 -3.62
N VAL A 124 1.71 -4.94 -3.77
CA VAL A 124 2.01 -3.54 -4.12
C VAL A 124 2.70 -2.81 -2.97
N PHE A 125 3.81 -2.13 -3.27
CA PHE A 125 4.65 -1.49 -2.26
C PHE A 125 3.88 -0.48 -1.39
N ILE A 126 4.16 -0.49 -0.09
CA ILE A 126 3.61 0.47 0.88
C ILE A 126 4.45 1.75 0.78
N PRO A 127 3.85 2.91 0.45
CA PRO A 127 4.56 4.19 0.40
C PRO A 127 5.26 4.49 1.73
N ARG A 128 6.45 5.09 1.66
CA ARG A 128 7.25 5.44 2.84
C ARG A 128 7.09 6.92 3.18
N PRO A 129 7.35 7.35 4.43
CA PRO A 129 7.31 8.77 4.80
C PRO A 129 8.17 9.65 3.86
N GLU A 130 9.34 9.17 3.44
CA GLU A 130 10.22 9.86 2.50
C GLU A 130 9.57 10.08 1.12
N THR A 131 8.58 9.24 0.76
CA THR A 131 7.79 9.43 -0.46
C THR A 131 6.82 10.61 -0.33
N GLU A 132 6.38 10.96 0.89
CA GLU A 132 5.60 12.18 1.12
C GLU A 132 6.47 13.41 0.88
N GLU A 133 7.71 13.42 1.34
CA GLU A 133 8.67 14.52 1.11
C GLU A 133 8.91 14.75 -0.39
N LEU A 134 9.03 13.68 -1.18
CA LEU A 134 9.13 13.78 -2.64
C LEU A 134 7.93 14.51 -3.25
N VAL A 135 6.72 14.19 -2.81
CA VAL A 135 5.49 14.87 -3.28
C VAL A 135 5.54 16.35 -2.92
N GLU A 136 5.92 16.70 -1.69
CA GLU A 136 6.03 18.11 -1.26
C GLU A 136 7.06 18.88 -2.09
N TRP A 137 8.20 18.25 -2.41
CA TRP A 137 9.23 18.87 -3.23
C TRP A 137 8.74 19.13 -4.65
N VAL A 138 8.07 18.15 -5.27
CA VAL A 138 7.46 18.31 -6.59
C VAL A 138 6.45 19.45 -6.59
N LEU A 139 5.60 19.55 -5.56
CA LEU A 139 4.60 20.62 -5.45
C LEU A 139 5.25 21.99 -5.30
N LYS A 140 6.32 22.11 -4.51
CA LYS A 140 7.10 23.35 -4.39
C LYS A 140 7.71 23.75 -5.73
N GLU A 141 8.30 22.81 -6.46
CA GLU A 141 8.90 23.08 -7.77
C GLU A 141 7.86 23.58 -8.78
N VAL A 142 6.70 22.91 -8.87
CA VAL A 142 5.62 23.28 -9.78
C VAL A 142 4.99 24.63 -9.43
N THR A 143 4.86 24.96 -8.15
CA THR A 143 4.26 26.23 -7.71
C THR A 143 5.21 27.42 -7.80
N GLN A 144 6.52 27.21 -7.64
CA GLN A 144 7.54 28.25 -7.72
C GLN A 144 8.00 28.53 -9.15
N SER A 145 7.94 27.52 -10.02
CA SER A 145 8.20 27.66 -11.44
C SER A 145 7.19 28.62 -12.06
N SER A 146 7.62 29.85 -12.36
CA SER A 146 6.84 30.85 -13.10
C SER A 146 6.67 30.50 -14.59
N CYS A 147 7.04 29.27 -14.97
CA CYS A 147 6.93 28.77 -16.33
C CYS A 147 5.45 28.58 -16.69
N PRO A 148 5.02 28.98 -17.89
CA PRO A 148 3.70 28.62 -18.40
C PRO A 148 3.73 27.12 -18.74
N MET A 149 3.64 26.25 -17.72
CA MET A 149 3.36 24.83 -17.93
C MET A 149 2.07 24.73 -18.75
N GLY A 150 2.20 24.11 -19.91
CA GLY A 150 1.63 24.58 -21.17
C GLY A 150 0.14 24.92 -21.17
N ALA A 151 -0.19 26.07 -21.76
CA ALA A 151 -1.47 26.45 -22.37
C ALA A 151 -2.75 25.70 -21.90
N GLN A 152 -3.58 26.38 -21.10
CA GLN A 152 -4.96 25.98 -20.80
C GLN A 152 -5.11 24.54 -20.28
N GLY A 153 -4.54 24.22 -19.11
CA GLY A 153 -4.82 22.92 -18.48
C GLY A 153 -3.82 22.37 -17.47
N GLY A 154 -2.81 23.11 -17.00
CA GLY A 154 -1.89 22.63 -15.96
C GLY A 154 -0.87 21.56 -16.42
N PRO A 155 -0.02 21.04 -15.50
CA PRO A 155 1.01 20.05 -15.80
C PRO A 155 0.50 18.75 -16.44
N LEU A 156 1.23 18.21 -17.42
CA LEU A 156 1.23 16.78 -17.74
C LEU A 156 2.42 16.09 -17.04
N ILE A 157 2.11 15.21 -16.10
CA ILE A 157 3.10 14.53 -15.25
C ILE A 157 3.18 13.05 -15.62
N LEU A 158 4.38 12.52 -15.78
CA LEU A 158 4.65 11.09 -15.91
C LEU A 158 5.12 10.52 -14.57
N GLU A 159 4.42 9.55 -14.00
CA GLU A 159 4.93 8.73 -12.90
C GLU A 159 5.39 7.37 -13.41
N VAL A 160 6.63 6.99 -13.08
CA VAL A 160 7.17 5.65 -13.35
C VAL A 160 7.18 4.79 -12.10
N GLY A 161 6.51 3.63 -12.16
CA GLY A 161 6.34 2.69 -11.05
C GLY A 161 5.24 3.14 -10.09
N CYS A 162 4.02 3.34 -10.60
CA CYS A 162 2.96 4.01 -9.84
C CYS A 162 2.48 3.25 -8.60
N GLY A 163 2.71 1.93 -8.48
CA GLY A 163 2.43 1.19 -7.26
C GLY A 163 0.97 1.29 -6.81
N SER A 164 0.72 1.92 -5.65
CA SER A 164 -0.64 2.17 -5.14
C SER A 164 -1.30 3.44 -5.69
N GLY A 165 -0.58 4.19 -6.52
CA GLY A 165 -0.95 5.52 -7.01
C GLY A 165 -0.60 6.66 -6.05
N ALA A 166 0.20 6.40 -5.02
CA ALA A 166 0.41 7.34 -3.92
C ALA A 166 0.92 8.71 -4.39
N ILE A 167 1.94 8.76 -5.25
CA ILE A 167 2.48 10.02 -5.77
C ILE A 167 1.48 10.65 -6.74
N SER A 168 1.09 9.94 -7.81
CA SER A 168 0.12 10.41 -8.82
C SER A 168 -1.13 11.06 -8.21
N LEU A 169 -1.79 10.35 -7.30
CA LEU A 169 -3.08 10.76 -6.75
C LEU A 169 -2.92 11.94 -5.79
N SER A 170 -1.79 12.03 -5.09
CA SER A 170 -1.46 13.17 -4.23
C SER A 170 -1.13 14.42 -5.04
N LEU A 171 -0.43 14.28 -6.17
CA LEU A 171 -0.18 15.40 -7.07
C LEU A 171 -1.49 15.88 -7.71
N LEU A 172 -2.35 14.97 -8.17
CA LEU A 172 -3.65 15.34 -8.73
C LEU A 172 -4.56 16.02 -7.70
N SER A 173 -4.56 15.59 -6.45
CA SER A 173 -5.40 16.20 -5.41
C SER A 173 -4.98 17.64 -5.09
N GLN A 174 -3.68 17.95 -5.19
CA GLN A 174 -3.12 19.26 -4.86
C GLN A 174 -2.92 20.18 -6.07
N LEU A 175 -2.93 19.63 -7.28
CA LEU A 175 -2.83 20.35 -8.55
C LEU A 175 -4.12 20.12 -9.37
N PRO A 176 -5.19 20.92 -9.17
CA PRO A 176 -6.52 20.63 -9.74
C PRO A 176 -6.58 20.61 -11.28
N GLN A 177 -5.65 21.29 -11.93
CA GLN A 177 -5.58 21.32 -13.40
C GLN A 177 -4.70 20.20 -13.95
N SER A 178 -3.78 19.63 -13.16
CA SER A 178 -2.82 18.66 -13.71
C SER A 178 -3.48 17.37 -14.20
N ARG A 179 -2.77 16.71 -15.12
CA ARG A 179 -3.05 15.37 -15.61
C ARG A 179 -1.83 14.49 -15.36
N VAL A 180 -2.06 13.22 -15.11
CA VAL A 180 -0.99 12.24 -14.86
C VAL A 180 -1.07 11.08 -15.85
N ILE A 181 0.07 10.63 -16.33
CA ILE A 181 0.26 9.32 -16.94
C ILE A 181 1.08 8.50 -15.95
N ALA A 182 0.47 7.45 -15.40
CA ALA A 182 1.09 6.56 -14.44
C ALA A 182 1.43 5.25 -15.15
N VAL A 183 2.69 4.84 -15.08
CA VAL A 183 3.13 3.56 -15.67
C VAL A 183 3.59 2.60 -14.60
N ASP A 184 3.27 1.32 -14.77
CA ASP A 184 3.83 0.24 -13.96
C ASP A 184 3.84 -1.06 -14.78
N LYS A 185 4.76 -1.97 -14.46
CA LYS A 185 4.82 -3.31 -15.08
C LYS A 185 3.95 -4.33 -14.33
N GLY A 186 3.64 -4.06 -13.06
CA GLY A 186 2.90 -4.95 -12.20
C GLY A 186 1.40 -4.79 -12.37
N GLU A 187 0.72 -5.85 -12.82
CA GLU A 187 -0.75 -5.87 -12.94
C GLU A 187 -1.45 -5.49 -11.62
N ALA A 188 -0.95 -6.00 -10.49
CA ALA A 188 -1.51 -5.68 -9.18
C ALA A 188 -1.38 -4.19 -8.82
N ALA A 189 -0.29 -3.53 -9.22
CA ALA A 189 -0.09 -2.09 -9.01
C ALA A 189 -1.07 -1.29 -9.88
N ILE A 190 -1.16 -1.62 -11.17
CA ILE A 190 -2.10 -1.00 -12.12
C ILE A 190 -3.53 -1.06 -11.60
N CYS A 191 -3.98 -2.25 -11.19
CA CYS A 191 -5.32 -2.43 -10.62
C CYS A 191 -5.52 -1.61 -9.34
N LEU A 192 -4.54 -1.58 -8.44
CA LEU A 192 -4.65 -0.86 -7.18
C LEU A 192 -4.65 0.66 -7.38
N THR A 193 -3.80 1.19 -8.27
CA THR A 193 -3.82 2.60 -8.68
C THR A 193 -5.17 2.96 -9.28
N GLN A 194 -5.75 2.11 -10.13
CA GLN A 194 -7.05 2.35 -10.73
C GLN A 194 -8.18 2.36 -9.69
N GLU A 195 -8.18 1.41 -8.76
CA GLU A 195 -9.15 1.37 -7.67
C GLU A 195 -9.05 2.63 -6.79
N ASN A 196 -7.84 3.04 -6.43
CA ASN A 196 -7.61 4.25 -5.63
C ASN A 196 -8.03 5.52 -6.38
N ALA A 197 -7.69 5.64 -7.67
CA ALA A 197 -8.12 6.75 -8.51
C ALA A 197 -9.65 6.85 -8.58
N GLN A 198 -10.34 5.72 -8.72
CA GLN A 198 -11.80 5.68 -8.73
C GLN A 198 -12.40 6.09 -7.38
N ARG A 199 -11.88 5.54 -6.27
CA ARG A 199 -12.34 5.87 -4.91
C ARG A 199 -12.17 7.36 -4.58
N LEU A 200 -11.09 7.97 -5.05
CA LEU A 200 -10.78 9.38 -4.85
C LEU A 200 -11.41 10.31 -5.90
N ARG A 201 -12.11 9.77 -6.90
CA ARG A 201 -12.73 10.52 -8.02
C ARG A 201 -11.70 11.33 -8.82
N LEU A 202 -10.57 10.70 -9.12
CA LEU A 202 -9.45 11.26 -9.90
C LEU A 202 -9.21 10.51 -11.22
N LEU A 203 -10.05 9.52 -11.54
CA LEU A 203 -9.87 8.63 -12.68
C LEU A 203 -9.90 9.35 -14.04
N ASP A 204 -10.58 10.49 -14.12
CA ASP A 204 -10.68 11.36 -15.29
C ASP A 204 -9.36 12.10 -15.61
N ARG A 205 -8.49 12.27 -14.61
CA ARG A 205 -7.23 13.01 -14.72
C ARG A 205 -5.98 12.13 -14.72
N ILE A 206 -6.14 10.82 -14.65
CA ILE A 206 -5.03 9.86 -14.69
C ILE A 206 -5.22 8.85 -15.83
N GLN A 207 -4.16 8.60 -16.59
CA GLN A 207 -4.06 7.48 -17.52
C GLN A 207 -3.09 6.47 -16.93
N ILE A 208 -3.53 5.23 -16.76
CA ILE A 208 -2.72 4.17 -16.14
C ILE A 208 -2.35 3.18 -17.23
N VAL A 209 -1.05 3.04 -17.50
CA VAL A 209 -0.54 2.30 -18.65
C VAL A 209 0.36 1.15 -18.19
N PRO A 210 0.04 -0.11 -18.54
CA PRO A 210 0.96 -1.22 -18.34
C PRO A 210 2.23 -1.02 -19.16
N LEU A 211 3.37 -0.83 -18.51
CA LEU A 211 4.65 -0.62 -19.19
C LEU A 211 5.83 -1.06 -18.33
N ASP A 212 6.70 -1.86 -18.92
CA ASP A 212 8.03 -2.13 -18.37
C ASP A 212 9.06 -1.21 -19.03
N VAL A 213 9.43 -0.15 -18.32
CA VAL A 213 10.40 0.87 -18.77
C VAL A 213 11.82 0.33 -18.94
N THR A 214 12.11 -0.90 -18.48
CA THR A 214 13.42 -1.54 -18.66
C THR A 214 13.58 -2.21 -20.01
N LEU A 215 12.47 -2.41 -20.74
CA LEU A 215 12.50 -2.98 -22.09
C LEU A 215 12.94 -1.91 -23.10
N GLU A 216 13.83 -2.30 -24.01
CA GLU A 216 14.27 -1.43 -25.10
C GLU A 216 13.06 -1.05 -25.98
N GLY A 217 12.96 0.24 -26.34
CA GLY A 217 11.85 0.76 -27.14
C GLY A 217 10.53 0.96 -26.38
N SER A 218 10.41 0.58 -25.11
CA SER A 218 9.19 0.74 -24.30
C SER A 218 8.69 2.20 -24.24
N TRP A 219 9.60 3.17 -24.21
CA TRP A 219 9.29 4.61 -24.20
C TRP A 219 8.53 5.08 -25.45
N SER A 220 8.60 4.35 -26.57
CA SER A 220 7.83 4.68 -27.78
C SER A 220 6.32 4.62 -27.54
N HIS A 221 5.88 3.80 -26.59
CA HIS A 221 4.49 3.75 -26.16
C HIS A 221 4.02 5.07 -25.57
N LEU A 222 4.94 5.89 -25.01
CA LEU A 222 4.61 7.17 -24.39
C LEU A 222 4.52 8.35 -25.37
N LEU A 223 5.00 8.19 -26.60
CA LEU A 223 5.01 9.24 -27.63
C LEU A 223 3.64 9.85 -27.95
N PRO A 224 2.52 9.09 -27.99
CA PRO A 224 1.20 9.64 -28.32
C PRO A 224 0.71 10.74 -27.37
N TRP A 225 1.25 10.81 -26.15
CA TRP A 225 0.85 11.82 -25.16
C TRP A 225 1.64 13.13 -25.24
N GLY A 226 2.67 13.19 -26.10
CA GLY A 226 3.49 14.39 -26.28
C GLY A 226 4.55 14.58 -25.18
N PRO A 227 5.20 15.76 -25.13
CA PRO A 227 6.19 16.07 -24.11
C PRO A 227 5.52 16.14 -22.72
N MET A 228 6.22 15.63 -21.72
CA MET A 228 5.79 15.68 -20.31
C MET A 228 6.45 16.89 -19.66
N ASP A 229 5.71 17.65 -18.85
CA ASP A 229 6.27 18.77 -18.11
C ASP A 229 7.10 18.30 -16.90
N LEU A 230 6.74 17.14 -16.34
CA LEU A 230 7.42 16.55 -15.20
C LEU A 230 7.49 15.04 -15.30
N VAL A 231 8.62 14.46 -14.89
CA VAL A 231 8.76 13.02 -14.65
C VAL A 231 9.09 12.79 -13.19
N VAL A 232 8.33 11.92 -12.53
CA VAL A 232 8.53 11.52 -11.13
C VAL A 232 8.59 9.99 -11.01
N SER A 233 9.39 9.49 -10.08
CA SER A 233 9.47 8.06 -9.80
C SER A 233 9.99 7.82 -8.40
N ASN A 234 9.49 6.76 -7.76
CA ASN A 234 10.11 6.16 -6.58
C ASN A 234 10.36 4.67 -6.84
N PRO A 235 11.36 4.35 -7.69
CA PRO A 235 11.62 2.99 -8.10
C PRO A 235 12.30 2.21 -6.97
N PRO A 236 12.26 0.87 -7.00
CA PRO A 236 12.91 0.08 -5.96
C PRO A 236 14.43 0.28 -6.01
N TYR A 237 14.99 0.73 -4.88
CA TYR A 237 16.37 1.22 -4.75
C TYR A 237 17.27 0.30 -3.90
N ILE A 238 16.78 -0.88 -3.49
CA ILE A 238 17.59 -1.78 -2.66
C ILE A 238 18.54 -2.59 -3.54
N PHE A 239 19.84 -2.47 -3.28
CA PHE A 239 20.84 -3.26 -3.98
C PHE A 239 20.72 -4.74 -3.58
N HIS A 240 20.93 -5.64 -4.55
CA HIS A 240 20.87 -7.09 -4.35
C HIS A 240 21.69 -7.59 -3.15
N GLN A 241 22.80 -6.93 -2.86
CA GLN A 241 23.75 -7.27 -1.79
C GLN A 241 23.16 -7.04 -0.40
N ASP A 242 22.22 -6.11 -0.28
CA ASP A 242 21.59 -5.74 0.99
C ASP A 242 20.32 -6.55 1.27
N MET A 243 19.86 -7.37 0.31
CA MET A 243 18.62 -8.15 0.43
C MET A 243 18.63 -9.16 1.58
N GLU A 244 19.81 -9.66 1.96
CA GLU A 244 19.96 -10.60 3.09
C GLU A 244 19.83 -9.90 4.45
N GLN A 245 20.07 -8.59 4.52
CA GLN A 245 20.01 -7.79 5.74
C GLN A 245 18.64 -7.15 5.97
N LEU A 246 17.72 -7.27 5.00
CA LEU A 246 16.38 -6.71 5.10
C LEU A 246 15.55 -7.39 6.18
N ALA A 247 14.76 -6.57 6.87
CA ALA A 247 13.75 -7.07 7.80
C ALA A 247 12.86 -8.13 7.11
N PRO A 248 12.49 -9.23 7.79
CA PRO A 248 11.83 -10.37 7.16
C PRO A 248 10.56 -10.02 6.36
N GLU A 249 9.81 -9.03 6.81
CA GLU A 249 8.59 -8.50 6.17
C GLU A 249 8.85 -7.79 4.84
N ILE A 250 10.04 -7.22 4.65
CA ILE A 250 10.48 -6.60 3.39
C ILE A 250 11.02 -7.70 2.47
N ARG A 251 11.93 -8.54 3.01
CA ARG A 251 12.61 -9.61 2.25
C ARG A 251 11.65 -10.61 1.60
N ARG A 252 10.58 -11.00 2.30
CA ARG A 252 9.58 -11.96 1.79
C ARG A 252 8.76 -11.43 0.61
N ARG A 253 8.79 -10.12 0.34
CA ARG A 253 7.95 -9.49 -0.67
C ARG A 253 8.70 -8.92 -1.87
N MET A 254 10.00 -8.67 -1.74
CA MET A 254 10.83 -8.30 -2.89
C MET A 254 11.09 -9.51 -3.79
N ARG A 255 10.97 -9.32 -5.10
CA ARG A 255 11.42 -10.31 -6.09
C ARG A 255 12.90 -10.06 -6.41
N PRO A 256 13.73 -11.10 -6.59
CA PRO A 256 15.10 -10.91 -7.07
C PRO A 256 15.08 -10.18 -8.42
N GLY A 257 15.66 -8.97 -8.49
CA GLY A 257 15.85 -8.19 -9.74
C GLY A 257 15.33 -6.76 -9.68
N GLU A 258 14.73 -6.33 -8.57
CA GLU A 258 14.12 -5.01 -8.38
C GLU A 258 15.11 -3.95 -7.90
N GLY A 259 16.26 -3.81 -8.58
CA GLY A 259 17.21 -2.74 -8.28
C GLY A 259 17.68 -2.06 -9.56
N ARG A 260 17.21 -0.83 -9.81
CA ARG A 260 17.95 0.24 -10.51
C ARG A 260 17.13 1.54 -10.69
N CYS A 261 17.83 2.64 -10.39
CA CYS A 261 17.76 3.99 -10.97
C CYS A 261 16.84 5.04 -10.30
N LEU A 262 17.44 5.93 -9.50
CA LEU A 262 16.99 7.31 -9.33
C LEU A 262 17.09 8.04 -10.68
N VAL A 263 16.00 8.65 -11.15
CA VAL A 263 16.06 9.69 -12.19
C VAL A 263 15.46 10.97 -11.63
N GLN A 264 16.35 11.90 -11.28
CA GLN A 264 16.05 13.31 -11.14
C GLN A 264 16.33 13.93 -12.52
N GLY A 265 15.28 14.36 -13.23
CA GLY A 265 15.41 14.97 -14.55
C GLY A 265 14.61 16.25 -14.62
N HIS A 266 15.28 17.40 -14.58
CA HIS A 266 14.74 18.59 -15.22
C HIS A 266 14.88 18.38 -16.73
N VAL A 267 13.76 18.28 -17.44
CA VAL A 267 13.78 18.43 -18.89
C VAL A 267 13.55 19.91 -19.18
N GLY A 268 14.62 20.69 -19.07
CA GLY A 268 14.72 22.01 -19.68
C GLY A 268 15.22 21.84 -21.11
N ALA A 269 14.52 22.50 -22.04
CA ALA A 269 14.71 22.63 -23.49
C ALA A 269 16.09 22.23 -24.08
#